data_AF-A0A7L2IXU0-F1
#
_entry.id   AF-A0A7L2IXU0-F1
#
_cell.length_a   1.000
_cell.length_b   1.000
_cell.length_c   1.000
_cell.angle_alpha   90.00
_cell.angle_beta   90.00
_cell.angle_gamma   90.00
#
_symmetry.space_group_name_H-M   'P 1'
#
loop_
_entity.id
_entity.type
_entity.pdbx_description
1 polymer ?
#
loop_
_entity_poly.entity_id
_entity_poly.type
_entity_poly.pdbx_seq_one_letter_code
_entity_poly.pdbx_strand_id
1 'polypeptide(L)'
;MSFLHYKNGELDTDSIIPLIDGGTEGFKGNVRVIIPGMTACVECTLELYPPQVNFPMCTIASMPRLPEHCIEYVRILQWPKEQPFGEGVALDGDDPEHIQWIYQKSLQRALQFSIKGVTYRLTQGVVKRIIPAVASTNAVIAAVCATEVFKIATSSYMPLNNYLVFNDVDGLYTYTFEAERKENCPACSQLPQNIEISPSAKLQEILDYLTNDASLQMKSPAITATMYGRNRTLYLQTVASIEERTRPNLSKTLR
;
A
#
# COMPACT_ATOMS: atom_id res chain seq x y z
N MET A 1 13.17 -0.96 14.10
CA MET A 1 13.50 -1.88 15.20
C MET A 1 12.28 -2.74 15.42
N SER A 2 12.43 -4.06 15.44
CA SER A 2 11.34 -4.96 15.81
C SER A 2 11.07 -4.79 17.31
N PHE A 3 9.79 -4.72 17.71
CA PHE A 3 9.38 -4.67 19.11
C PHE A 3 9.47 -6.04 19.81
N LEU A 4 9.78 -7.10 19.05
CA LEU A 4 9.96 -8.44 19.59
C LEU A 4 11.34 -8.61 20.20
N HIS A 5 11.36 -9.15 21.41
CA HIS A 5 12.58 -9.50 22.12
C HIS A 5 12.83 -11.00 22.02
N TYR A 6 14.09 -11.36 21.77
CA TYR A 6 14.50 -12.76 21.71
C TYR A 6 15.62 -13.00 22.71
N LYS A 7 15.46 -14.03 23.55
CA LYS A 7 16.44 -14.46 24.54
C LYS A 7 17.01 -15.79 24.05
N ASN A 8 18.30 -15.82 23.70
CA ASN A 8 18.99 -17.02 23.19
C ASN A 8 18.33 -17.66 21.95
N GLY A 9 17.67 -16.86 21.10
CA GLY A 9 16.97 -17.34 19.90
C GLY A 9 15.50 -17.74 20.14
N GLU A 10 15.05 -17.79 21.38
CA GLU A 10 13.65 -18.01 21.73
C GLU A 10 12.89 -16.68 21.87
N LEU A 11 11.64 -16.65 21.40
CA LEU A 11 10.78 -15.46 21.46
C LEU A 11 10.32 -15.23 22.90
N ASP A 12 10.57 -14.03 23.42
CA ASP A 12 10.05 -13.60 24.72
C ASP A 12 8.55 -13.30 24.60
N THR A 13 7.70 -14.13 25.19
CA THR A 13 6.24 -14.01 25.07
C THR A 13 5.71 -12.70 25.63
N ASP A 14 6.39 -12.10 26.61
CA ASP A 14 5.98 -10.83 27.22
C ASP A 14 6.21 -9.64 26.27
N SER A 15 7.05 -9.81 25.24
CA SER A 15 7.25 -8.81 24.20
C SER A 15 6.19 -8.85 23.10
N ILE A 16 5.30 -9.84 23.12
CA ILE A 16 4.27 -10.04 22.10
C ILE A 16 3.09 -9.12 22.42
N ILE A 17 2.76 -8.25 21.47
CA ILE A 17 1.53 -7.46 21.47
C ILE A 17 0.65 -8.00 20.35
N PRO A 18 -0.46 -8.70 20.68
CA PRO A 18 -1.41 -9.17 19.67
C PRO A 18 -1.98 -8.02 18.85
N LEU A 19 -2.13 -8.22 17.55
CA LEU A 19 -2.70 -7.27 16.60
C LEU A 19 -3.95 -7.89 15.97
N ILE A 20 -5.09 -7.22 16.11
CA ILE A 20 -6.32 -7.56 15.40
C ILE A 20 -6.51 -6.51 14.33
N ASP A 21 -6.57 -6.94 13.07
CA ASP A 21 -6.72 -6.06 11.91
C ASP A 21 -8.01 -6.40 11.16
N GLY A 22 -8.76 -5.38 10.79
CA GLY A 22 -10.03 -5.50 10.07
C GLY A 22 -10.07 -4.58 8.86
N GLY A 23 -10.48 -5.11 7.71
CA GLY A 23 -10.61 -4.38 6.45
C GLY A 23 -12.00 -4.50 5.85
N THR A 24 -12.44 -3.46 5.14
CA THR A 24 -13.78 -3.38 4.52
C THR A 24 -13.72 -2.66 3.17
N GLU A 25 -14.42 -3.20 2.17
CA GLU A 25 -14.62 -2.57 0.87
C GLU A 25 -15.99 -2.97 0.32
N GLY A 26 -16.91 -2.02 0.20
CA GLY A 26 -18.29 -2.26 -0.20
C GLY A 26 -18.96 -3.28 0.71
N PHE A 27 -19.40 -4.40 0.11
CA PHE A 27 -20.04 -5.54 0.80
C PHE A 27 -19.06 -6.67 1.18
N LYS A 28 -17.76 -6.42 1.08
CA LYS A 28 -16.71 -7.38 1.42
C LYS A 28 -15.90 -6.87 2.60
N GLY A 29 -15.36 -7.80 3.38
CA GLY A 29 -14.42 -7.46 4.43
C GLY A 29 -13.61 -8.65 4.88
N ASN A 30 -12.64 -8.39 5.75
CA ASN A 30 -11.81 -9.42 6.33
C ASN A 30 -11.41 -9.05 7.75
N VAL A 31 -11.17 -10.05 8.58
CA VAL A 31 -10.55 -9.91 9.90
C VAL A 31 -9.35 -10.83 9.97
N ARG A 32 -8.29 -10.37 10.61
CA ARG A 32 -7.17 -11.21 10.97
C ARG A 32 -6.66 -10.98 12.37
N VAL A 33 -6.22 -12.06 12.99
CA VAL A 33 -5.56 -12.08 14.30
C VAL A 33 -4.10 -12.44 14.09
N ILE A 34 -3.23 -11.49 14.43
CA ILE A 34 -1.78 -11.58 14.27
C ILE A 34 -1.14 -11.65 15.65
N ILE A 35 -0.36 -12.70 15.87
CA ILE A 35 0.50 -12.87 17.03
C ILE A 35 1.95 -12.73 16.52
N PRO A 36 2.56 -11.54 16.66
CA PRO A 36 3.87 -11.26 16.07
C PRO A 36 4.94 -12.29 16.50
N GLY A 37 5.67 -12.81 15.52
CA GLY A 37 6.70 -13.84 15.72
C GLY A 37 6.17 -15.27 15.80
N MET A 38 4.85 -15.47 15.83
CA MET A 38 4.20 -16.79 15.88
C MET A 38 3.34 -17.06 14.64
N THR A 39 2.33 -16.22 14.38
CA THR A 39 1.42 -16.38 13.22
C THR A 39 1.88 -15.54 12.03
N ALA A 40 1.21 -15.72 10.87
CA ALA A 40 1.49 -14.91 9.69
C ALA A 40 1.20 -13.42 9.98
N CYS A 41 2.15 -12.55 9.66
CA CYS A 41 1.96 -11.11 9.79
C CYS A 41 1.30 -10.52 8.54
N VAL A 42 1.02 -9.22 8.54
CA VAL A 42 0.46 -8.50 7.38
C VAL A 42 1.28 -8.78 6.11
N GLU A 43 2.60 -8.71 6.23
CA GLU A 43 3.55 -8.88 5.12
C GLU A 43 3.56 -10.31 4.56
N CYS A 44 3.30 -11.33 5.39
CA CYS A 44 3.15 -12.70 4.91
C CYS A 44 1.98 -12.85 3.94
N THR A 45 0.96 -12.00 4.09
CA THR A 45 -0.28 -12.00 3.31
C THR A 45 -0.40 -10.83 2.33
N LEU A 46 0.69 -10.11 2.05
CA LEU A 46 0.65 -8.91 1.21
C LEU A 46 0.08 -9.17 -0.20
N GLU A 47 0.32 -10.37 -0.73
CA GLU A 47 -0.17 -10.83 -2.05
C GLU A 47 -1.70 -11.05 -2.09
N LEU A 48 -2.38 -11.13 -0.93
CA LEU A 48 -3.83 -11.27 -0.88
C LEU A 48 -4.55 -9.94 -1.16
N TYR A 49 -3.85 -8.81 -1.08
CA TYR A 49 -4.42 -7.52 -1.43
C TYR A 49 -4.66 -7.42 -2.94
N PRO A 50 -5.80 -6.83 -3.36
CA PRO A 50 -6.04 -6.62 -4.78
C PRO A 50 -5.00 -5.67 -5.38
N PRO A 51 -4.60 -5.87 -6.65
CA PRO A 51 -3.65 -4.99 -7.31
C PRO A 51 -4.20 -3.57 -7.39
N GLN A 52 -3.36 -2.59 -7.06
CA GLN A 52 -3.75 -1.19 -7.17
C GLN A 52 -3.99 -0.83 -8.65
N VAL A 53 -5.14 -0.20 -8.93
CA VAL A 53 -5.43 0.31 -10.26
C VAL A 53 -4.53 1.52 -10.52
N ASN A 54 -3.52 1.33 -11.36
CA ASN A 54 -2.66 2.38 -11.88
C ASN A 54 -2.78 2.42 -13.40
N PHE A 55 -3.23 3.57 -13.93
CA PHE A 55 -3.37 3.75 -15.37
C PHE A 55 -2.00 4.07 -15.99
N PRO A 56 -1.59 3.39 -17.08
CA PRO A 56 -0.33 3.69 -17.75
C PRO A 56 -0.28 5.12 -18.31
N MET A 57 0.83 5.83 -18.11
CA MET A 57 0.99 7.23 -18.56
C MET A 57 0.74 7.41 -20.07
N CYS A 58 1.14 6.46 -20.92
CA CYS A 58 0.88 6.52 -22.36
C CYS A 58 -0.63 6.49 -22.69
N THR A 59 -1.40 5.72 -21.94
CA THR A 59 -2.86 5.63 -22.10
C THR A 59 -3.52 6.92 -21.61
N ILE A 60 -3.11 7.43 -20.45
CA ILE A 60 -3.65 8.68 -19.90
C ILE A 60 -3.37 9.85 -20.86
N ALA A 61 -2.13 9.98 -21.35
CA ALA A 61 -1.68 11.11 -22.14
C ALA A 61 -2.24 11.10 -23.57
N SER A 62 -2.16 9.95 -24.26
CA SER A 62 -2.31 9.89 -25.72
C SER A 62 -3.50 9.05 -26.20
N MET A 63 -3.91 8.03 -25.45
CA MET A 63 -4.92 7.05 -25.89
C MET A 63 -5.97 6.77 -24.81
N PRO A 64 -6.74 7.78 -24.35
CA PRO A 64 -7.80 7.56 -23.38
C PRO A 64 -8.91 6.70 -23.98
N ARG A 65 -9.54 5.86 -23.16
CA ARG A 65 -10.58 4.89 -23.57
C ARG A 65 -11.76 4.87 -22.61
N LEU A 66 -11.49 5.10 -21.33
CA LEU A 66 -12.48 5.15 -20.26
C LEU A 66 -12.60 6.58 -19.71
N PRO A 67 -13.77 6.98 -19.16
CA PRO A 67 -13.94 8.31 -18.58
C PRO A 67 -12.95 8.59 -17.44
N GLU A 68 -12.52 7.56 -16.70
CA GLU A 68 -11.49 7.63 -15.67
C GLU A 68 -10.15 8.12 -16.22
N HIS A 69 -9.78 7.73 -17.46
CA HIS A 69 -8.54 8.18 -18.09
C HIS A 69 -8.57 9.69 -18.37
N CYS A 70 -9.74 10.23 -18.69
CA CYS A 70 -9.92 11.67 -18.90
C CYS A 70 -9.79 12.44 -17.60
N ILE A 71 -10.33 11.90 -16.50
CA ILE A 71 -10.23 12.51 -15.17
C ILE A 71 -8.79 12.45 -14.66
N GLU A 72 -8.15 11.30 -14.76
CA GLU A 72 -6.77 11.13 -14.29
C GLU A 72 -5.80 12.02 -15.07
N TYR A 73 -6.00 12.22 -16.38
CA TYR A 73 -5.20 13.18 -17.16
C TYR A 73 -5.29 14.59 -16.57
N VAL A 74 -6.51 15.05 -16.28
CA VAL A 74 -6.72 16.40 -15.77
C VAL A 74 -6.04 16.54 -14.40
N ARG A 75 -6.22 15.53 -13.54
CA ARG A 75 -5.64 15.48 -12.20
C ARG A 75 -4.11 15.48 -12.20
N ILE A 76 -3.46 14.63 -13.00
CA ILE A 76 -2.01 14.42 -12.90
C ILE A 76 -1.17 15.23 -13.91
N LEU A 77 -1.75 15.65 -15.02
CA LEU A 77 -1.03 16.39 -16.08
C LEU A 77 -1.54 17.83 -16.24
N GLN A 78 -2.86 18.03 -16.32
CA GLN A 78 -3.40 19.36 -16.64
C GLN A 78 -3.38 20.30 -15.44
N TRP A 79 -3.72 19.81 -14.25
CA TRP A 79 -3.71 20.61 -13.02
C TRP A 79 -2.32 21.18 -12.71
N PRO A 80 -1.23 20.38 -12.66
CA PRO A 80 0.10 20.94 -12.39
C PRO A 80 0.58 21.92 -13.47
N LYS A 81 0.07 21.78 -14.71
CA LYS A 81 0.44 22.61 -15.85
C LYS A 81 -0.27 23.97 -15.85
N GLU A 82 -1.59 23.99 -15.58
CA GLU A 82 -2.39 25.21 -15.65
C GLU A 82 -2.45 25.97 -14.33
N GLN A 83 -2.17 25.31 -13.19
CA GLN A 83 -2.22 25.88 -11.85
C GLN A 83 -3.48 26.77 -11.63
N PRO A 84 -4.68 26.19 -11.82
CA PRO A 84 -5.91 26.95 -12.04
C PRO A 84 -6.35 27.85 -10.87
N PHE A 85 -5.89 27.55 -9.65
CA PHE A 85 -6.24 28.27 -8.42
C PHE A 85 -5.03 29.06 -7.84
N GLY A 86 -3.98 29.25 -8.62
CA GLY A 86 -2.78 30.00 -8.23
C GLY A 86 -1.53 29.14 -8.14
N GLU A 87 -0.36 29.79 -8.23
CA GLU A 87 0.91 29.09 -8.20
C GLU A 87 1.15 28.40 -6.86
N GLY A 88 1.49 27.11 -6.91
CA GLY A 88 1.74 26.29 -5.72
C GLY A 88 0.50 25.77 -5.00
N VAL A 89 -0.72 26.08 -5.46
CA VAL A 89 -1.94 25.50 -4.88
C VAL A 89 -2.10 24.05 -5.32
N ALA A 90 -1.96 23.14 -4.35
CA ALA A 90 -2.16 21.71 -4.58
C ALA A 90 -3.64 21.39 -4.82
N LEU A 91 -3.90 20.33 -5.58
CA LEU A 91 -5.25 19.82 -5.77
C LEU A 91 -5.79 19.27 -4.45
N ASP A 92 -6.80 19.96 -3.91
CA ASP A 92 -7.64 19.46 -2.84
C ASP A 92 -8.84 18.69 -3.42
N GLY A 93 -8.99 17.43 -3.03
CA GLY A 93 -10.12 16.60 -3.45
C GLY A 93 -11.42 16.95 -2.72
N ASP A 94 -11.35 17.54 -1.52
CA ASP A 94 -12.50 17.91 -0.70
C ASP A 94 -13.08 19.28 -1.07
N ASP A 95 -12.32 20.11 -1.78
CA ASP A 95 -12.76 21.40 -2.29
C ASP A 95 -13.74 21.23 -3.49
N PRO A 96 -15.00 21.68 -3.37
CA PRO A 96 -15.98 21.57 -4.44
C PRO A 96 -15.60 22.32 -5.72
N GLU A 97 -14.91 23.45 -5.61
CA GLU A 97 -14.47 24.27 -6.75
C GLU A 97 -13.36 23.56 -7.54
N HIS A 98 -12.40 22.96 -6.83
CA HIS A 98 -11.35 22.16 -7.43
C HIS A 98 -11.93 20.97 -8.21
N ILE A 99 -12.83 20.22 -7.59
CA ILE A 99 -13.50 19.08 -8.24
C ILE A 99 -14.34 19.55 -9.44
N GLN A 100 -15.04 20.68 -9.31
CA GLN A 100 -15.83 21.25 -10.39
C GLN A 100 -14.95 21.62 -11.59
N TRP A 101 -13.78 22.22 -11.34
CA TRP A 101 -12.81 22.54 -12.38
C TRP A 101 -12.30 21.27 -13.09
N ILE A 102 -11.94 20.23 -12.32
CA ILE A 102 -11.52 18.94 -12.90
C ILE A 102 -12.63 18.37 -13.76
N TYR A 103 -13.85 18.30 -13.24
CA TYR A 103 -15.01 17.77 -13.94
C TYR A 103 -15.23 18.46 -15.30
N GLN A 104 -15.16 19.80 -15.35
CA GLN A 104 -15.32 20.56 -16.58
C GLN A 104 -14.22 20.26 -17.61
N LYS A 105 -12.96 20.22 -17.18
CA LYS A 105 -11.83 19.90 -18.08
C LYS A 105 -11.87 18.44 -18.55
N SER A 106 -12.30 17.53 -17.68
CA SER A 106 -12.47 16.11 -18.02
C SER A 106 -13.57 15.91 -19.04
N LEU A 107 -14.68 16.67 -18.97
CA LEU A 107 -15.72 16.67 -19.99
C LEU A 107 -15.18 17.14 -21.35
N GLN A 108 -14.43 18.24 -21.38
CA GLN A 108 -13.83 18.75 -22.61
C GLN A 108 -12.90 17.72 -23.26
N ARG A 109 -12.04 17.08 -22.46
CA ARG A 109 -11.17 16.00 -22.93
C ARG A 109 -11.97 14.80 -23.42
N ALA A 110 -12.99 14.38 -22.68
CA ALA A 110 -13.82 13.25 -23.07
C ALA A 110 -14.54 13.51 -24.41
N LEU A 111 -15.03 14.73 -24.65
CA LEU A 111 -15.62 15.13 -25.92
C LEU A 111 -14.63 15.03 -27.09
N GLN A 112 -13.36 15.44 -26.90
CA GLN A 112 -12.33 15.33 -27.94
C GLN A 112 -12.09 13.88 -28.40
N PHE A 113 -12.17 12.93 -27.48
CA PHE A 113 -12.00 11.50 -27.75
C PHE A 113 -13.31 10.73 -27.91
N SER A 114 -14.46 11.43 -27.97
CA SER A 114 -15.80 10.83 -28.05
C SER A 114 -16.10 9.81 -26.93
N ILE A 115 -15.54 10.02 -25.74
CA ILE A 115 -15.76 9.19 -24.55
C ILE A 115 -16.97 9.70 -23.78
N LYS A 116 -17.87 8.80 -23.40
CA LYS A 116 -19.07 9.12 -22.59
C LYS A 116 -18.85 8.64 -21.14
N GLY A 117 -19.69 9.13 -20.22
CA GLY A 117 -19.72 8.64 -18.83
C GLY A 117 -18.95 9.47 -17.82
N VAL A 118 -18.36 10.61 -18.21
CA VAL A 118 -17.79 11.56 -17.23
C VAL A 118 -18.92 12.21 -16.45
N THR A 119 -18.96 11.96 -15.15
CA THR A 119 -19.92 12.55 -14.21
C THR A 119 -19.19 13.20 -13.04
N TYR A 120 -19.85 14.12 -12.34
CA TYR A 120 -19.29 14.74 -11.14
C TYR A 120 -18.95 13.69 -10.07
N ARG A 121 -19.84 12.72 -9.85
CA ARG A 121 -19.63 11.60 -8.92
C ARG A 121 -18.41 10.75 -9.29
N LEU A 122 -18.25 10.40 -10.57
CA LEU A 122 -17.07 9.66 -11.04
C LEU A 122 -15.79 10.48 -10.86
N THR A 123 -15.86 11.79 -11.07
CA THR A 123 -14.73 12.71 -10.87
C THR A 123 -14.26 12.68 -9.42
N GLN A 124 -15.19 12.80 -8.46
CA GLN A 124 -14.86 12.64 -7.04
C GLN A 124 -14.27 11.26 -6.73
N GLY A 125 -14.87 10.20 -7.30
CA GLY A 125 -14.41 8.83 -7.14
C GLY A 125 -12.95 8.63 -7.55
N VAL A 126 -12.57 9.11 -8.74
CA VAL A 126 -11.21 9.01 -9.27
C VAL A 126 -10.23 9.91 -8.51
N VAL A 127 -10.61 11.16 -8.23
CA VAL A 127 -9.72 12.13 -7.57
C VAL A 127 -9.37 11.70 -6.14
N LYS A 128 -10.38 11.30 -5.37
CA LYS A 128 -10.19 10.87 -3.97
C LYS A 128 -9.84 9.38 -3.83
N ARG A 129 -9.86 8.61 -4.93
CA ARG A 129 -9.77 7.14 -4.90
C ARG A 129 -10.78 6.53 -3.91
N ILE A 130 -12.05 6.96 -4.01
CA ILE A 130 -13.11 6.60 -3.06
C ILE A 130 -13.34 5.08 -3.07
N ILE A 131 -13.23 4.46 -1.90
CA ILE A 131 -13.64 3.08 -1.64
C ILE A 131 -15.10 3.10 -1.16
N PRO A 132 -16.04 2.40 -1.82
CA PRO A 132 -17.41 2.31 -1.35
C PRO A 132 -17.49 1.75 0.08
N ALA A 133 -18.32 2.34 0.93
CA ALA A 133 -18.47 1.93 2.33
C ALA A 133 -19.93 1.93 2.78
N VAL A 134 -20.32 0.93 3.57
CA VAL A 134 -21.65 0.80 4.18
C VAL A 134 -21.53 0.41 5.65
N ALA A 135 -22.48 0.85 6.47
CA ALA A 135 -22.45 0.64 7.91
C ALA A 135 -22.55 -0.84 8.31
N SER A 136 -23.29 -1.66 7.55
CA SER A 136 -23.48 -3.09 7.83
C SER A 136 -22.17 -3.87 7.81
N THR A 137 -21.36 -3.72 6.76
CA THR A 137 -20.07 -4.41 6.62
C THR A 137 -19.09 -3.98 7.70
N ASN A 138 -19.03 -2.68 8.02
CA ASN A 138 -18.21 -2.17 9.13
C ASN A 138 -18.65 -2.77 10.47
N ALA A 139 -19.96 -2.88 10.71
CA ALA A 139 -20.48 -3.48 11.94
C ALA A 139 -20.10 -4.97 12.06
N VAL A 140 -20.22 -5.74 10.97
CA VAL A 140 -19.84 -7.16 10.95
C VAL A 140 -18.35 -7.35 11.26
N ILE A 141 -17.48 -6.63 10.54
CA ILE A 141 -16.03 -6.74 10.72
C ILE A 141 -15.60 -6.25 12.10
N ALA A 142 -16.13 -5.12 12.57
CA ALA A 142 -15.83 -4.60 13.90
C ALA A 142 -16.30 -5.54 15.01
N ALA A 143 -17.46 -6.19 14.86
CA ALA A 143 -17.96 -7.16 15.83
C ALA A 143 -17.04 -8.38 15.96
N VAL A 144 -16.55 -8.92 14.84
CA VAL A 144 -15.58 -10.03 14.84
C VAL A 144 -14.27 -9.56 15.49
N CYS A 145 -13.73 -8.39 15.10
CA CYS A 145 -12.51 -7.85 15.73
C CYS A 145 -12.66 -7.70 17.25
N ALA A 146 -13.74 -7.08 17.72
CA ALA A 146 -13.98 -6.87 19.16
C ALA A 146 -14.14 -8.19 19.91
N THR A 147 -14.77 -9.19 19.28
CA THR A 147 -14.88 -10.54 19.83
C THR A 147 -13.49 -11.17 20.03
N GLU A 148 -12.60 -11.05 19.04
CA GLU A 148 -11.23 -11.58 19.15
C GLU A 148 -10.40 -10.85 20.20
N VAL A 149 -10.55 -9.52 20.32
CA VAL A 149 -9.94 -8.74 21.41
C VAL A 149 -10.40 -9.27 22.77
N PHE A 150 -11.70 -9.52 22.94
CA PHE A 150 -12.23 -10.04 24.19
C PHE A 150 -11.69 -11.43 24.52
N LYS A 151 -11.64 -12.33 23.52
CA LYS A 151 -11.07 -13.69 23.68
C LYS A 151 -9.62 -13.64 24.14
N ILE A 152 -8.79 -12.82 23.49
CA ILE A 152 -7.37 -12.67 23.81
C ILE A 152 -7.19 -12.07 25.21
N ALA A 153 -7.95 -11.03 25.56
CA ALA A 153 -7.80 -10.35 26.84
C ALA A 153 -8.26 -11.19 28.04
N THR A 154 -9.24 -12.07 27.84
CA THR A 154 -9.85 -12.87 28.94
C THR A 154 -9.44 -14.32 28.93
N SER A 155 -8.81 -14.80 27.86
CA SER A 155 -8.57 -16.23 27.63
C SER A 155 -9.84 -17.09 27.74
N SER A 156 -11.02 -16.52 27.45
CA SER A 156 -12.31 -17.21 27.56
C SER A 156 -12.52 -18.27 26.48
N TYR A 157 -11.94 -18.06 25.28
CA TYR A 157 -11.96 -18.99 24.16
C TYR A 157 -10.65 -18.89 23.37
N MET A 158 -10.39 -19.91 22.55
CA MET A 158 -9.32 -19.87 21.55
C MET A 158 -9.59 -18.73 20.53
N PRO A 159 -8.60 -17.87 20.26
CA PRO A 159 -8.72 -16.85 19.22
C PRO A 159 -8.90 -17.45 17.82
N LEU A 160 -9.41 -16.64 16.90
CA LEU A 160 -9.48 -16.92 15.47
C LEU A 160 -8.09 -17.31 14.95
N ASN A 161 -8.04 -18.42 14.23
CA ASN A 161 -6.80 -18.89 13.64
C ASN A 161 -6.49 -18.13 12.35
N ASN A 162 -5.82 -16.99 12.52
CA ASN A 162 -5.32 -16.09 11.49
C ASN A 162 -6.39 -15.31 10.72
N TYR A 163 -7.17 -15.89 9.80
CA TYR A 163 -7.87 -15.10 8.77
C TYR A 163 -9.35 -15.47 8.60
N LEU A 164 -10.20 -14.46 8.45
CA LEU A 164 -11.61 -14.58 8.08
C LEU A 164 -11.93 -13.61 6.93
N VAL A 165 -12.64 -14.10 5.91
CA VAL A 165 -13.21 -13.32 4.81
C VAL A 165 -14.72 -13.27 4.96
N PHE A 166 -15.32 -12.13 4.65
CA PHE A 166 -16.75 -11.88 4.62
C PHE A 166 -17.18 -11.31 3.27
N ASN A 167 -18.31 -11.79 2.74
CA ASN A 167 -18.91 -11.28 1.51
C ASN A 167 -20.45 -11.36 1.59
N ASP A 168 -21.11 -10.25 1.27
CA ASP A 168 -22.57 -10.08 1.32
C ASP A 168 -23.16 -9.66 -0.05
N VAL A 169 -22.50 -10.02 -1.15
CA VAL A 169 -22.99 -9.70 -2.51
C VAL A 169 -24.04 -10.71 -2.99
N ASP A 170 -23.88 -11.99 -2.65
CA ASP A 170 -24.79 -13.09 -3.03
C ASP A 170 -25.03 -13.98 -1.82
N GLY A 171 -26.08 -13.64 -1.06
CA GLY A 171 -26.28 -14.17 0.29
C GLY A 171 -25.15 -13.78 1.24
N LEU A 172 -25.09 -14.47 2.39
CA LEU A 172 -24.04 -14.27 3.38
C LEU A 172 -23.00 -15.38 3.29
N TYR A 173 -21.76 -15.01 3.01
CA TYR A 173 -20.64 -15.94 2.94
C TYR A 173 -19.51 -15.50 3.85
N THR A 174 -19.01 -16.46 4.63
CA THR A 174 -17.77 -16.32 5.39
C THR A 174 -16.85 -17.51 5.14
N TYR A 175 -15.56 -17.24 5.03
CA TYR A 175 -14.53 -18.27 4.94
C TYR A 175 -13.43 -18.00 5.94
N THR A 176 -13.08 -19.01 6.74
CA THR A 176 -12.02 -18.93 7.74
C THR A 176 -10.91 -19.90 7.37
N PHE A 177 -9.66 -19.44 7.40
CA PHE A 177 -8.49 -20.26 7.12
C PHE A 177 -7.28 -19.74 7.88
N GLU A 178 -6.36 -20.65 8.17
CA GLU A 178 -5.07 -20.32 8.75
C GLU A 178 -4.10 -19.92 7.64
N ALA A 179 -3.75 -18.63 7.56
CA ALA A 179 -2.72 -18.21 6.62
C ALA A 179 -1.34 -18.65 7.12
N GLU A 180 -0.54 -19.22 6.23
CA GLU A 180 0.80 -19.70 6.56
C GLU A 180 1.78 -18.54 6.76
N ARG A 181 2.61 -18.65 7.80
CA ARG A 181 3.71 -17.71 8.03
C ARG A 181 4.85 -18.03 7.06
N LYS A 182 5.17 -17.09 6.17
CA LYS A 182 6.34 -17.19 5.29
C LYS A 182 7.63 -17.20 6.12
N GLU A 183 8.44 -18.25 5.98
CA GLU A 183 9.72 -18.38 6.70
C GLU A 183 10.72 -17.28 6.30
N ASN A 184 10.71 -16.89 5.04
CA ASN A 184 11.49 -15.80 4.47
C ASN A 184 10.73 -14.45 4.48
N CYS A 185 9.81 -14.22 5.40
CA CYS A 185 9.10 -12.95 5.47
C CYS A 185 10.05 -11.77 5.78
N PRO A 186 10.11 -10.70 4.97
CA PRO A 186 11.02 -9.57 5.20
C PRO A 186 10.72 -8.79 6.50
N ALA A 187 9.54 -8.97 7.09
CA ALA A 187 9.11 -8.27 8.29
C ALA A 187 9.22 -9.12 9.57
N CYS A 188 8.70 -10.35 9.56
CA CYS A 188 8.61 -11.19 10.76
C CYS A 188 9.58 -12.37 10.81
N SER A 189 10.41 -12.57 9.77
CA SER A 189 11.55 -13.48 9.88
C SER A 189 12.69 -12.82 10.66
N GLN A 190 13.50 -13.62 11.33
CA GLN A 190 14.71 -13.13 11.99
C GLN A 190 15.94 -13.15 11.08
N LEU A 191 15.83 -13.85 9.95
CA LEU A 191 16.93 -14.04 9.03
C LEU A 191 16.94 -12.91 8.01
N PRO A 192 18.09 -12.26 7.78
CA PRO A 192 18.24 -11.34 6.66
C PRO A 192 17.85 -12.00 5.34
N GLN A 193 17.21 -11.23 4.46
CA GLN A 193 16.94 -11.70 3.11
C GLN A 193 18.24 -11.77 2.32
N ASN A 194 18.46 -12.91 1.66
CA ASN A 194 19.58 -13.08 0.75
C ASN A 194 19.20 -12.50 -0.62
N ILE A 195 20.06 -11.63 -1.15
CA ILE A 195 19.87 -11.05 -2.48
C ILE A 195 21.07 -11.45 -3.35
N GLU A 196 20.80 -12.13 -4.45
CA GLU A 196 21.81 -12.55 -5.41
C GLU A 196 22.01 -11.47 -6.47
N ILE A 197 23.15 -10.77 -6.41
CA ILE A 197 23.44 -9.66 -7.31
C ILE A 197 24.87 -9.77 -7.84
N SER A 198 25.04 -9.50 -9.14
CA SER A 198 26.36 -9.44 -9.75
C SER A 198 27.19 -8.30 -9.14
N PRO A 199 28.49 -8.46 -8.88
CA PRO A 199 29.37 -7.37 -8.44
C PRO A 199 29.42 -6.18 -9.42
N SER A 200 29.09 -6.40 -10.69
CA SER A 200 29.02 -5.38 -11.73
C SER A 200 27.69 -4.62 -11.76
N ALA A 201 26.69 -5.05 -10.99
CA ALA A 201 25.39 -4.41 -10.93
C ALA A 201 25.50 -3.00 -10.35
N LYS A 202 24.62 -2.11 -10.80
CA LYS A 202 24.50 -0.76 -10.24
C LYS A 202 23.64 -0.77 -8.98
N LEU A 203 23.84 0.22 -8.10
CA LEU A 203 22.96 0.43 -6.95
C LEU A 203 21.50 0.67 -7.38
N GLN A 204 21.27 1.26 -8.56
CA GLN A 204 19.94 1.40 -9.15
C GLN A 204 19.21 0.06 -9.32
N GLU A 205 19.91 -0.99 -9.72
CA GLU A 205 19.31 -2.32 -9.94
C GLU A 205 18.78 -2.91 -8.61
N ILE A 206 19.48 -2.65 -7.50
CA ILE A 206 19.00 -3.03 -6.16
C ILE A 206 17.74 -2.24 -5.81
N LEU A 207 17.75 -0.94 -6.06
CA LEU A 207 16.61 -0.08 -5.76
C LEU A 207 15.37 -0.53 -6.54
N ASP A 208 15.55 -0.85 -7.82
CA ASP A 208 14.49 -1.34 -8.69
C ASP A 208 13.97 -2.71 -8.22
N TYR A 209 14.85 -3.60 -7.76
CA TYR A 209 14.45 -4.87 -7.14
C TYR A 209 13.59 -4.66 -5.90
N LEU A 210 14.04 -3.85 -4.94
CA LEU A 210 13.29 -3.58 -3.70
C LEU A 210 11.92 -2.94 -3.94
N THR A 211 11.78 -2.18 -5.04
CA THR A 211 10.56 -1.44 -5.38
C THR A 211 9.56 -2.29 -6.16
N ASN A 212 10.04 -3.09 -7.12
CA ASN A 212 9.19 -3.80 -8.07
C ASN A 212 8.93 -5.26 -7.68
N ASP A 213 9.74 -5.86 -6.80
CA ASP A 213 9.53 -7.24 -6.37
C ASP A 213 8.18 -7.39 -5.64
N ALA A 214 7.41 -8.40 -6.05
CA ALA A 214 6.04 -8.60 -5.57
C ALA A 214 5.98 -8.91 -4.06
N SER A 215 7.06 -9.45 -3.49
CA SER A 215 7.13 -9.80 -2.06
C SER A 215 7.52 -8.62 -1.16
N LEU A 216 8.05 -7.53 -1.73
CA LEU A 216 8.57 -6.37 -0.99
C LEU A 216 7.79 -5.08 -1.25
N GLN A 217 7.52 -4.76 -2.52
CA GLN A 217 6.77 -3.59 -3.00
C GLN A 217 7.07 -2.27 -2.25
N MET A 218 8.34 -1.99 -1.96
CA MET A 218 8.72 -0.84 -1.15
C MET A 218 8.52 0.46 -1.93
N LYS A 219 7.82 1.44 -1.36
CA LYS A 219 7.49 2.70 -2.05
C LYS A 219 8.71 3.59 -2.37
N SER A 220 9.59 3.77 -1.39
CA SER A 220 10.77 4.65 -1.50
C SER A 220 11.87 4.14 -0.56
N PRO A 221 12.49 2.99 -0.87
CA PRO A 221 13.44 2.34 0.02
C PRO A 221 14.71 3.17 0.23
N ALA A 222 15.24 3.08 1.44
CA ALA A 222 16.50 3.69 1.83
C ALA A 222 17.56 2.60 2.02
N ILE A 223 18.74 2.80 1.42
CA ILE A 223 19.81 1.80 1.46
C ILE A 223 20.99 2.37 2.24
N THR A 224 21.39 1.65 3.30
CA THR A 224 22.55 1.97 4.14
C THR A 224 23.41 0.72 4.30
N ALA A 225 24.74 0.90 4.38
CA ALA A 225 25.68 -0.19 4.59
C ALA A 225 26.80 0.21 5.55
N THR A 226 27.37 -0.78 6.24
CA THR A 226 28.54 -0.57 7.09
C THR A 226 29.80 -0.62 6.24
N MET A 227 30.50 0.50 6.10
CA MET A 227 31.77 0.59 5.38
C MET A 227 32.86 1.11 6.31
N TYR A 228 33.99 0.41 6.39
CA TYR A 228 35.13 0.79 7.23
C TYR A 228 34.73 1.05 8.71
N GLY A 229 33.84 0.21 9.25
CA GLY A 229 33.37 0.32 10.64
C GLY A 229 32.41 1.47 10.93
N ARG A 230 31.92 2.19 9.91
CA ARG A 230 30.91 3.24 10.06
C ARG A 230 29.71 2.99 9.15
N ASN A 231 28.52 3.32 9.63
CA ASN A 231 27.31 3.29 8.82
C ASN A 231 27.37 4.42 7.78
N ARG A 232 27.20 4.06 6.51
CA ARG A 232 27.10 5.01 5.40
C ARG A 232 25.76 4.87 4.69
N THR A 233 25.18 6.00 4.36
CA THR A 233 23.99 6.08 3.52
C THR A 233 24.40 5.93 2.07
N LEU A 234 23.94 4.87 1.41
CA LEU A 234 24.20 4.65 -0.01
C LEU A 234 23.22 5.46 -0.86
N TYR A 235 21.93 5.42 -0.50
CA TYR A 235 20.88 6.20 -1.14
C TYR A 235 19.68 6.42 -0.19
N LEU A 236 19.12 7.64 -0.21
CA LEU A 236 17.96 8.02 0.59
C LEU A 236 17.10 9.06 -0.14
N GLN A 237 15.82 8.76 -0.36
CA GLN A 237 14.88 9.64 -1.09
C GLN A 237 14.11 10.62 -0.20
N THR A 238 13.97 10.33 1.09
CA THR A 238 13.04 11.05 1.98
C THR A 238 13.50 12.46 2.33
N VAL A 239 14.81 12.73 2.28
CA VAL A 239 15.40 14.03 2.62
C VAL A 239 16.13 14.58 1.40
N ALA A 240 15.61 15.64 0.81
CA ALA A 240 16.13 16.22 -0.44
C ALA A 240 17.64 16.52 -0.40
N SER A 241 18.14 17.06 0.71
CA SER A 241 19.57 17.36 0.87
C SER A 241 20.48 16.13 0.89
N ILE A 242 19.96 14.97 1.33
CA ILE A 242 20.69 13.70 1.34
C ILE A 242 20.50 13.00 -0.01
N GLU A 243 19.32 13.11 -0.61
CA GLU A 243 19.01 12.57 -1.93
C GLU A 243 19.97 13.14 -2.98
N GLU A 244 20.14 14.46 -3.04
CA GLU A 244 21.05 15.11 -3.99
C GLU A 244 22.50 14.64 -3.82
N ARG A 245 22.93 14.42 -2.57
CA ARG A 245 24.29 13.95 -2.25
C ARG A 245 24.51 12.47 -2.56
N THR A 246 23.45 11.66 -2.51
CA THR A 246 23.54 10.20 -2.65
C THR A 246 23.09 9.70 -4.01
N ARG A 247 22.33 10.49 -4.78
CA ARG A 247 21.91 10.21 -6.17
C ARG A 247 23.07 9.80 -7.08
N PRO A 248 24.28 10.40 -7.02
CA PRO A 248 25.41 9.96 -7.83
C PRO A 248 25.88 8.52 -7.54
N ASN A 249 25.48 7.92 -6.41
CA ASN A 249 25.82 6.53 -6.10
C ASN A 249 24.95 5.53 -6.86
N LEU A 250 23.77 5.93 -7.35
CA LEU A 250 22.87 5.05 -8.10
C LEU A 250 23.50 4.51 -9.39
N SER A 251 24.38 5.30 -10.02
CA SER A 251 25.09 4.90 -11.24
C SER A 251 26.38 4.13 -10.97
N LYS A 252 26.83 4.02 -9.71
CA LYS A 252 28.03 3.29 -9.32
C LYS A 252 27.72 1.79 -9.16
N THR A 253 28.74 0.99 -9.43
CA THR A 253 28.70 -0.46 -9.21
C THR A 253 28.87 -0.79 -7.72
N LEU A 254 28.50 -2.01 -7.33
CA LEU A 254 28.64 -2.49 -5.94
C LEU A 254 30.08 -2.71 -5.49
N ARG A 255 31.02 -2.80 -6.43
CA ARG A 255 32.47 -2.92 -6.19
C ARG A 255 33.16 -1.58 -6.02
#